data_AF-A0A843DUR9-F1
#
_entry.id   AF-A0A843DUR9-F1
#
_cell.length_a   1.000
_cell.length_b   1.000
_cell.length_c   1.000
_cell.angle_alpha   90.00
_cell.angle_beta   90.00
_cell.angle_gamma   90.00
#
_symmetry.space_group_name_H-M   'P 1'
#
loop_
_entity.id
_entity.type
_entity.pdbx_description
1 polymer ?
#
loop_
_entity_poly.entity_id
_entity_poly.type
_entity_poly.pdbx_seq_one_letter_code
_entity_poly.pdbx_strand_id
1 'polypeptide(L)'
;MSDTIEQKCPNCGATVTFDAGTQKVVCEYCGCSYDPAEFIPSGGDVRPDADSIELPMNGGEQWSEDDDVREYCCNSCGGEIYTESTTSATICPFCGSTVILRGRLAGSLMPDKVIPFKLSKEQALNEMHSFIGKKRFVQKGFVNLSELEESKGVYVPYWIYDLELDVDLEYTAMKQRTLIPGK
;
A
#
# COMPACT_ATOMS: atom_id res chain seq x y z
N MET A 1 18.46 -0.46 15.73
CA MET A 1 17.44 -0.04 16.72
C MET A 1 16.16 0.11 15.93
N SER A 2 15.15 -0.69 16.24
CA SER A 2 14.01 -0.94 15.35
C SER A 2 13.06 0.26 15.30
N ASP A 3 13.12 1.03 14.21
CA ASP A 3 12.26 2.19 13.97
C ASP A 3 10.82 1.75 13.66
N THR A 4 10.04 1.55 14.72
CA THR A 4 8.64 1.12 14.65
C THR A 4 7.72 2.26 15.12
N ILE A 5 6.72 2.61 14.31
CA ILE A 5 5.67 3.57 14.73
C ILE A 5 4.47 2.82 15.24
N GLU A 6 3.99 3.20 16.40
CA GLU A 6 2.72 2.74 16.93
C GLU A 6 1.69 3.86 16.87
N GLN A 7 0.51 3.55 16.33
CA GLN A 7 -0.58 4.50 16.22
C GLN A 7 -1.44 4.39 17.49
N LYS A 8 -1.28 5.35 18.41
CA LYS A 8 -2.03 5.42 19.69
C LYS A 8 -2.89 6.68 19.73
N CYS A 9 -4.09 6.54 20.27
CA CYS A 9 -4.99 7.67 20.47
C CYS A 9 -4.36 8.69 21.43
N PRO A 10 -4.25 9.98 21.07
CA PRO A 10 -3.67 11.00 21.94
C PRO A 10 -4.54 11.30 23.18
N ASN A 11 -5.82 10.97 23.13
CA ASN A 11 -6.74 11.21 24.25
C ASN A 11 -6.73 10.10 25.30
N CYS A 12 -6.74 8.83 24.88
CA CYS A 12 -6.90 7.69 25.80
C CYS A 12 -5.80 6.63 25.70
N GLY A 13 -4.83 6.78 24.81
CA GLY A 13 -3.71 5.84 24.62
C GLY A 13 -4.09 4.50 23.99
N ALA A 14 -5.36 4.29 23.64
CA ALA A 14 -5.83 3.06 23.00
C ALA A 14 -5.36 2.97 21.53
N THR A 15 -5.34 1.76 20.99
CA THR A 15 -5.10 1.53 19.56
C THR A 15 -6.21 2.18 18.74
N VAL A 16 -5.83 2.82 17.65
CA VAL A 16 -6.75 3.44 16.70
C VAL A 16 -6.83 2.62 15.41
N THR A 17 -7.98 2.65 14.74
CA THR A 17 -8.23 1.97 13.47
C THR A 17 -8.57 3.00 12.39
N PHE A 18 -8.20 2.71 11.15
CA PHE A 18 -8.57 3.55 10.01
C PHE A 18 -9.92 3.10 9.45
N ASP A 19 -10.87 4.02 9.39
CA ASP A 19 -12.18 3.79 8.81
C ASP A 19 -12.22 4.27 7.35
N ALA A 20 -12.42 3.32 6.42
CA ALA A 20 -12.40 3.60 4.98
C ALA A 20 -13.60 4.45 4.51
N GLY A 21 -14.75 4.36 5.20
CA GLY A 21 -15.96 5.09 4.83
C GLY A 21 -15.88 6.58 5.13
N THR A 22 -15.33 6.93 6.30
CA THR A 22 -15.14 8.32 6.75
C THR A 22 -13.77 8.88 6.41
N GLN A 23 -12.83 8.03 5.96
CA GLN A 23 -11.42 8.35 5.75
C GLN A 23 -10.73 8.95 6.99
N LYS A 24 -11.18 8.55 8.18
CA LYS A 24 -10.68 9.05 9.45
C LYS A 24 -10.08 7.93 10.29
N VAL A 25 -9.16 8.31 11.16
CA VAL A 25 -8.63 7.43 12.20
C VAL A 25 -9.58 7.52 13.40
N VAL A 26 -10.25 6.42 13.73
CA VAL A 26 -11.26 6.35 14.79
C VAL A 26 -10.71 5.54 15.96
N CYS A 27 -10.94 6.06 17.17
CA CYS A 27 -10.69 5.32 18.40
C CYS A 27 -11.99 4.69 18.90
N GLU A 28 -12.08 3.36 18.88
CA GLU A 28 -13.27 2.63 19.36
C GLU A 28 -13.48 2.76 20.88
N TYR A 29 -12.42 3.07 21.63
CA TYR A 29 -12.52 3.20 23.09
C TYR A 29 -13.11 4.54 23.55
N CYS A 30 -12.58 5.68 23.07
CA CYS A 30 -13.05 7.02 23.48
C CYS A 30 -14.00 7.69 22.48
N GLY A 31 -14.20 7.10 21.30
CA GLY A 31 -15.06 7.63 20.24
C GLY A 31 -14.49 8.84 19.49
N CYS A 32 -13.26 9.27 19.77
CA CYS A 32 -12.63 10.36 19.04
C CYS A 32 -12.28 9.92 17.60
N SER A 33 -12.48 10.83 16.65
CA SER A 33 -12.03 10.67 15.27
C SER A 33 -11.03 11.77 14.92
N TYR A 34 -9.98 11.39 14.22
CA TYR A 34 -8.88 12.26 13.82
C TYR A 34 -8.70 12.21 12.31
N ASP A 35 -8.27 13.32 11.72
CA ASP A 35 -7.87 13.34 10.33
C ASP A 35 -6.48 12.66 10.18
N PRO A 36 -6.31 11.70 9.26
CA PRO A 36 -5.03 11.01 9.09
C PRO A 36 -3.86 11.95 8.78
N ALA A 37 -4.11 13.11 8.14
CA ALA A 37 -3.07 14.08 7.81
C ALA A 37 -2.58 14.86 9.04
N GLU A 38 -3.45 15.05 10.03
CA GLU A 38 -3.12 15.76 11.29
C GLU A 38 -2.69 14.78 12.39
N PHE A 39 -2.97 13.49 12.21
CA PHE A 39 -2.54 12.44 13.11
C PHE A 39 -1.05 12.15 12.91
N ILE A 40 -0.20 13.02 13.44
CA ILE A 40 1.23 12.80 13.50
C ILE A 40 1.47 11.80 14.64
N PRO A 41 1.89 10.56 14.35
CA PRO A 41 2.23 9.64 15.41
C PRO A 41 3.39 10.22 16.23
N SER A 42 3.33 10.05 17.55
CA SER A 42 4.38 10.50 18.47
C SER A 42 5.76 10.02 18.02
N GLY A 43 6.57 10.92 17.44
CA GLY A 43 7.98 10.67 17.11
C GLY A 43 8.33 10.48 15.62
N GLY A 44 7.86 11.32 14.70
CA GLY A 44 8.41 11.30 13.33
C GLY A 44 8.04 12.51 12.46
N ASP A 45 8.80 13.59 12.60
CA ASP A 45 8.95 14.58 11.53
C ASP A 45 9.90 13.99 10.47
N VAL A 46 9.38 13.42 9.39
CA VAL A 46 10.18 13.18 8.18
C VAL A 46 9.31 13.37 6.95
N ARG A 47 9.18 14.61 6.50
CA ARG A 47 9.16 14.86 5.05
C ARG A 47 10.62 14.83 4.62
N PRO A 48 11.08 13.87 3.80
CA PRO A 48 12.32 14.06 3.09
C PRO A 48 12.11 15.23 2.12
N ASP A 49 13.04 16.19 2.13
CA ASP A 49 13.13 17.24 1.11
C ASP A 49 13.12 16.59 -0.28
N ALA A 50 12.15 16.97 -1.11
CA ALA A 50 11.92 16.40 -2.44
C ALA A 50 12.91 16.92 -3.51
N ASP A 51 13.99 17.58 -3.11
CA ASP A 51 14.84 18.38 -4.01
C ASP A 51 16.11 17.66 -4.50
N SER A 52 16.31 16.38 -4.16
CA SER A 52 17.43 15.61 -4.70
C SER A 52 17.13 14.12 -4.82
N ILE A 53 16.15 13.79 -5.66
CA ILE A 53 15.98 12.40 -6.12
C ILE A 53 16.87 12.22 -7.35
N GLU A 54 18.13 11.83 -7.12
CA GLU A 54 18.92 11.18 -8.17
C GLU A 54 18.25 9.83 -8.45
N LEU A 55 17.42 9.77 -9.49
CA LEU A 55 16.87 8.50 -9.98
C LEU A 55 18.04 7.68 -10.53
N PRO A 56 18.46 6.57 -9.89
CA PRO A 56 19.40 5.66 -10.53
C PRO A 56 18.74 5.17 -11.81
N MET A 57 19.32 5.48 -12.96
CA MET A 57 18.85 5.03 -14.29
C MET A 57 18.95 3.52 -14.51
N ASN A 58 19.21 2.74 -13.46
CA ASN A 58 19.18 1.29 -13.49
C ASN A 58 17.94 0.81 -12.74
N GLY A 59 16.86 0.56 -13.49
CA GLY A 59 15.77 -0.34 -13.07
C GLY A 59 16.28 -1.78 -12.95
N GLY A 60 17.20 -2.02 -12.01
CA GLY A 60 17.96 -3.25 -11.90
C GLY A 60 18.92 -3.30 -10.72
N GLU A 61 18.68 -2.55 -9.64
CA GLU A 61 19.35 -2.83 -8.37
C GLU A 61 18.73 -4.09 -7.78
N GLN A 62 19.38 -5.21 -8.11
CA GLN A 62 19.34 -6.52 -7.49
C GLN A 62 18.20 -6.71 -6.48
N TRP A 63 17.14 -7.38 -6.93
CA TRP A 63 16.27 -8.12 -6.02
C TRP A 63 17.18 -9.07 -5.24
N SER A 64 17.61 -8.66 -4.05
CA SER A 64 18.06 -9.63 -3.07
C SER A 64 16.82 -10.45 -2.76
N GLU A 65 16.77 -11.68 -3.28
CA GLU A 65 15.92 -12.77 -2.78
C GLU A 65 16.33 -13.13 -1.34
N ASP A 66 16.49 -12.11 -0.49
CA ASP A 66 16.57 -12.30 0.94
C ASP A 66 15.12 -12.44 1.39
N ASP A 67 14.69 -13.71 1.40
CA ASP A 67 13.54 -14.27 2.14
C ASP A 67 13.76 -14.10 3.67
N ASP A 68 14.27 -12.94 4.06
CA ASP A 68 14.82 -12.67 5.37
C ASP A 68 13.68 -12.18 6.25
N VAL A 69 13.18 -13.12 7.05
CA VAL A 69 12.20 -12.87 8.10
C VAL A 69 12.84 -11.91 9.09
N ARG A 70 12.34 -10.67 9.15
CA ARG A 70 12.88 -9.66 10.05
C ARG A 70 12.14 -9.65 11.37
N GLU A 71 12.93 -9.57 12.44
CA GLU A 71 12.48 -9.44 13.82
C GLU A 71 12.25 -7.97 14.19
N TYR A 72 11.08 -7.69 14.75
CA TYR A 72 10.68 -6.36 15.19
C TYR A 72 10.16 -6.40 16.63
N CYS A 73 10.70 -5.57 17.50
CA CYS A 73 10.16 -5.38 18.85
C CYS A 73 8.97 -4.40 18.81
N CYS A 74 7.85 -4.81 19.40
CA CYS A 74 6.70 -3.93 19.64
C CYS A 74 7.01 -2.97 20.80
N ASN A 75 6.87 -1.66 20.58
CA ASN A 75 7.13 -0.63 21.60
C ASN A 75 6.03 -0.57 22.68
N SER A 76 4.87 -1.19 22.46
CA SER A 76 3.76 -1.25 23.41
C SER A 76 3.89 -2.35 24.44
N CYS A 77 4.33 -3.54 24.04
CA CYS A 77 4.38 -4.71 24.93
C CYS A 77 5.77 -5.36 25.02
N GLY A 78 6.76 -4.88 24.26
CA GLY A 78 8.09 -5.47 24.18
C GLY A 78 8.15 -6.81 23.46
N GLY A 79 7.05 -7.25 22.83
CA GLY A 79 7.00 -8.55 22.13
C GLY A 79 7.77 -8.52 20.81
N GLU A 80 8.47 -9.61 20.51
CA GLU A 80 9.20 -9.80 19.26
C GLU A 80 8.25 -10.37 18.19
N ILE A 81 8.13 -9.65 17.07
CA ILE A 81 7.25 -9.97 15.94
C ILE A 81 8.13 -10.29 14.74
N TYR A 82 7.93 -11.47 14.17
CA TYR A 82 8.58 -11.91 12.94
C TYR A 82 7.68 -11.61 11.75
N THR A 83 8.17 -10.88 10.76
CA THR A 83 7.40 -10.55 9.54
C THR A 83 8.25 -10.71 8.28
N GLU A 84 7.63 -11.21 7.20
CA GLU A 84 8.21 -11.24 5.84
C GLU A 84 8.68 -9.87 5.43
N SER A 85 9.72 -9.74 4.58
CA SER A 85 10.37 -8.49 4.14
C SER A 85 9.46 -7.45 3.44
N THR A 86 8.28 -7.83 2.97
CA THR A 86 7.37 -6.99 2.17
C THR A 86 6.23 -6.32 2.97
N THR A 87 5.92 -6.84 4.16
CA THR A 87 4.85 -6.32 5.04
C THR A 87 5.15 -4.93 5.62
N SER A 88 4.41 -3.88 5.25
CA SER A 88 4.67 -2.52 5.78
C SER A 88 3.94 -2.22 7.10
N ALA A 89 2.82 -2.91 7.37
CA ALA A 89 2.01 -2.72 8.56
C ALA A 89 1.41 -4.06 9.03
N THR A 90 1.46 -4.30 10.35
CA THR A 90 1.02 -5.54 10.99
C THR A 90 0.33 -5.24 12.32
N ILE A 91 -0.53 -6.16 12.79
CA ILE A 91 -1.09 -6.13 14.14
C ILE A 91 -0.22 -6.99 15.06
N CYS A 92 0.19 -6.45 16.20
CA CYS A 92 0.94 -7.20 17.21
C CYS A 92 0.08 -8.35 17.77
N PRO A 93 0.53 -9.61 17.69
CA PRO A 93 -0.26 -10.75 18.16
C PRO A 93 -0.37 -10.80 19.69
N PHE A 94 0.50 -10.08 20.41
CA PHE A 94 0.53 -10.09 21.87
C PHE A 94 -0.42 -9.07 22.49
N CYS A 95 -0.47 -7.84 21.96
CA CYS A 95 -1.26 -6.75 22.54
C CYS A 95 -2.29 -6.13 21.59
N GLY A 96 -2.36 -6.59 20.34
CA GLY A 96 -3.33 -6.09 19.35
C GLY A 96 -3.07 -4.66 18.86
N SER A 97 -1.89 -4.09 19.14
CA SER A 97 -1.52 -2.77 18.62
C SER A 97 -1.25 -2.83 17.11
N THR A 98 -1.61 -1.77 16.38
CA THR A 98 -1.24 -1.62 14.97
C THR A 98 0.17 -1.04 14.88
N VAL A 99 1.05 -1.78 14.22
CA VAL A 99 2.49 -1.55 14.15
C VAL A 99 2.87 -1.22 12.71
N ILE A 100 3.46 -0.05 12.47
CA ILE A 100 3.99 0.36 11.16
C ILE A 100 5.51 0.23 11.17
N LEU A 101 6.05 -0.53 10.21
CA LEU A 101 7.47 -0.86 10.11
C LEU A 101 8.19 0.17 9.22
N ARG A 102 8.82 1.21 9.81
CA ARG A 102 9.42 2.34 9.05
C ARG A 102 10.54 1.92 8.13
N GLY A 103 11.33 0.92 8.53
CA GLY A 103 12.49 0.46 7.76
C GLY A 103 12.18 0.00 6.33
N ARG A 104 10.89 -0.08 5.95
CA ARG A 104 10.42 -0.45 4.61
C ARG A 104 9.74 0.68 3.85
N LEU A 105 9.51 1.80 4.51
CA LEU A 105 8.95 3.03 3.92
C LEU A 105 10.04 4.10 3.76
N ALA A 106 11.31 3.74 3.93
CA ALA A 106 12.46 4.62 3.83
C ALA A 106 13.37 4.18 2.67
N GLY A 107 13.99 5.14 1.99
CA GLY A 107 14.92 4.92 0.87
C GLY A 107 14.37 5.39 -0.48
N SER A 108 15.09 5.07 -1.56
CA SER A 108 14.80 5.48 -2.94
C SER A 108 13.48 4.93 -3.51
N LEU A 109 12.87 3.96 -2.84
CA LEU A 109 11.62 3.30 -3.25
C LEU A 109 10.40 3.79 -2.46
N MET A 110 10.53 4.89 -1.70
CA MET A 110 9.39 5.49 -1.01
C MET A 110 8.40 6.08 -2.02
N PRO A 111 7.10 5.73 -1.95
CA PRO A 111 6.11 6.25 -2.90
C PRO A 111 5.82 7.74 -2.64
N ASP A 112 5.76 8.54 -3.71
CA ASP A 112 5.37 9.95 -3.63
C ASP A 112 3.91 10.14 -3.20
N LYS A 113 3.04 9.19 -3.55
CA LYS A 113 1.60 9.23 -3.27
C LYS A 113 1.09 7.84 -2.90
N VAL A 114 0.17 7.81 -1.94
CA VAL A 114 -0.57 6.60 -1.55
C VAL A 114 -2.05 6.87 -1.70
N ILE A 115 -2.78 5.93 -2.31
CA ILE A 115 -4.24 6.03 -2.48
C ILE A 115 -4.91 5.40 -1.25
N PRO A 116 -5.68 6.15 -0.44
CA PRO A 116 -6.36 5.57 0.71
C PRO A 116 -7.46 4.59 0.29
N PHE A 117 -7.67 3.55 1.09
CA PHE A 117 -8.79 2.64 0.91
C PHE A 117 -10.12 3.37 1.09
N LYS A 118 -11.04 3.17 0.14
CA LYS A 118 -12.40 3.75 0.17
C LYS A 118 -13.48 2.75 0.61
N LEU A 119 -13.27 1.47 0.32
CA LEU A 119 -14.19 0.41 0.68
C LEU A 119 -13.71 -0.27 1.95
N SER A 120 -14.63 -0.53 2.87
CA SER A 120 -14.33 -1.39 4.01
C SER A 120 -14.13 -2.84 3.56
N LYS A 121 -13.48 -3.64 4.39
CA LYS A 121 -13.28 -5.07 4.12
C LYS A 121 -14.62 -5.79 3.86
N GLU A 122 -15.62 -5.53 4.68
CA GLU A 122 -16.96 -6.12 4.55
C GLU A 122 -17.62 -5.73 3.22
N GLN A 123 -17.50 -4.46 2.80
CA GLN A 123 -18.03 -3.99 1.53
C GLN A 123 -17.32 -4.66 0.35
N ALA A 124 -15.99 -4.76 0.41
CA ALA A 124 -15.21 -5.43 -0.63
C ALA A 124 -15.60 -6.90 -0.78
N LEU A 125 -15.79 -7.61 0.33
CA LEU A 125 -16.23 -9.01 0.35
C LEU A 125 -17.65 -9.19 -0.23
N ASN A 126 -18.57 -8.30 0.13
CA ASN A 126 -19.94 -8.33 -0.40
C ASN A 126 -20.00 -8.05 -1.91
N GLU A 127 -19.22 -7.10 -2.41
CA GLU A 127 -19.10 -6.81 -3.84
C GLU A 127 -18.44 -7.98 -4.59
N MET A 128 -17.38 -8.57 -4.02
CA MET A 128 -16.73 -9.75 -4.57
C MET A 128 -17.71 -10.93 -4.66
N HIS A 129 -18.47 -11.21 -3.60
CA HIS A 129 -19.48 -12.27 -3.60
C HIS A 129 -20.57 -12.01 -4.66
N SER A 130 -21.05 -10.77 -4.75
CA SER A 130 -22.03 -10.35 -5.74
C SER A 130 -21.50 -10.44 -7.18
N PHE A 131 -20.21 -10.16 -7.39
CA PHE A 131 -19.53 -10.28 -8.68
C PHE A 131 -19.40 -11.75 -9.09
N ILE A 132 -18.97 -12.62 -8.18
CA ILE A 132 -18.78 -14.05 -8.43
C ILE A 132 -20.12 -14.74 -8.69
N GLY A 133 -21.16 -14.41 -7.90
CA GLY A 133 -22.50 -14.98 -8.06
C GLY A 133 -23.15 -14.69 -9.41
N LYS A 134 -22.73 -13.63 -10.12
CA LYS A 134 -23.21 -13.29 -11.48
C LYS A 134 -22.52 -14.09 -12.60
N LYS A 135 -21.43 -14.82 -12.31
CA LYS A 135 -20.64 -15.52 -13.34
C LYS A 135 -21.16 -16.93 -13.57
N ARG A 136 -21.52 -17.22 -14.83
CA ARG A 136 -22.11 -18.50 -15.26
C ARG A 136 -21.22 -19.73 -15.07
N PHE A 137 -19.90 -19.55 -15.07
CA PHE A 137 -18.93 -20.66 -15.06
C PHE A 137 -18.29 -20.92 -13.69
N VAL A 138 -18.77 -20.29 -12.62
CA VAL A 138 -18.22 -20.51 -11.28
C VAL A 138 -18.92 -21.72 -10.65
N GLN A 139 -18.14 -22.69 -10.16
CA GLN A 139 -18.67 -23.85 -9.46
C GLN A 139 -19.31 -23.45 -8.13
N LYS A 140 -20.41 -24.11 -7.75
CA LYS A 140 -21.04 -23.90 -6.44
C LYS A 140 -20.06 -24.32 -5.35
N GLY A 141 -19.69 -23.40 -4.47
CA GLY A 141 -18.68 -23.64 -3.42
C GLY A 141 -17.25 -23.25 -3.80
N PHE A 142 -17.03 -22.56 -4.92
CA PHE A 142 -15.71 -22.05 -5.29
C PHE A 142 -15.14 -21.03 -4.29
N VAL A 143 -16.01 -20.36 -3.53
CA VAL A 143 -15.60 -19.34 -2.56
C VAL A 143 -16.08 -19.74 -1.18
N ASN A 144 -15.14 -20.07 -0.29
CA ASN A 144 -15.43 -20.26 1.12
C ASN A 144 -15.40 -18.90 1.82
N LEU A 145 -16.46 -18.59 2.57
CA LEU A 145 -16.54 -17.36 3.36
C LEU A 145 -15.39 -17.24 4.38
N SER A 146 -14.93 -18.36 4.95
CA SER A 146 -13.83 -18.36 5.92
C SER A 146 -12.48 -18.00 5.31
N GLU A 147 -12.19 -18.40 4.07
CA GLU A 147 -10.95 -18.00 3.38
C GLU A 147 -10.99 -16.53 2.96
N LEU A 148 -12.19 -16.04 2.61
CA LEU A 148 -12.41 -14.62 2.30
C LEU A 148 -12.21 -13.71 3.52
N GLU A 149 -12.60 -14.15 4.70
CA GLU A 149 -12.37 -13.41 5.95
C GLU A 149 -10.88 -13.17 6.22
N GLU A 150 -9.97 -13.98 5.65
CA GLU A 150 -8.52 -13.78 5.77
C GLU A 150 -7.96 -12.77 4.75
N SER A 151 -8.78 -12.20 3.86
CA SER A 151 -8.33 -11.24 2.85
C SER A 151 -7.61 -10.05 3.48
N LYS A 152 -6.43 -9.72 2.94
CA LYS A 152 -5.61 -8.56 3.34
C LYS A 152 -5.56 -7.53 2.22
N GLY A 153 -5.57 -6.24 2.60
CA GLY A 153 -5.32 -5.15 1.67
C GLY A 153 -3.83 -5.06 1.35
N VAL A 154 -3.49 -4.95 0.07
CA VAL A 154 -2.10 -4.83 -0.41
C VAL A 154 -1.99 -3.58 -1.28
N TYR A 155 -0.93 -2.80 -1.07
CA TYR A 155 -0.56 -1.73 -1.99
C TYR A 155 0.39 -2.27 -3.05
N VAL A 156 0.04 -2.08 -4.31
CA VAL A 156 0.90 -2.42 -5.45
C VAL A 156 1.59 -1.15 -5.92
N PRO A 157 2.92 -1.05 -5.87
CA PRO A 157 3.62 0.12 -6.37
C PRO A 157 3.55 0.16 -7.90
N TYR A 158 3.25 1.33 -8.46
CA TYR A 158 3.30 1.58 -9.89
C TYR A 158 3.81 2.98 -10.16
N TRP A 159 4.54 3.13 -11.25
CA TRP A 159 5.09 4.40 -11.68
C TRP A 159 4.09 5.07 -12.64
N ILE A 160 3.75 6.32 -12.35
CA ILE A 160 2.96 7.15 -13.25
C ILE A 160 3.92 8.10 -13.94
N TYR A 161 4.04 7.97 -15.26
CA TYR A 161 4.79 8.90 -16.09
C TYR A 161 3.81 9.75 -16.87
N ASP A 162 4.01 11.06 -16.84
CA ASP A 162 3.33 11.99 -17.71
C ASP A 162 4.35 12.53 -18.73
N LEU A 163 3.97 12.53 -20.01
CA LEU A 163 4.83 12.96 -21.10
C LEU A 163 4.02 13.85 -22.03
N GLU A 164 4.36 15.13 -22.04
CA GLU A 164 3.86 16.09 -23.01
C GLU A 164 4.95 16.30 -24.07
N LEU A 165 4.62 16.02 -25.33
CA LEU A 165 5.51 16.20 -26.47
C LEU A 165 4.93 17.24 -27.41
N ASP A 166 5.69 18.31 -27.64
CA ASP A 166 5.46 19.23 -28.74
C ASP A 166 6.54 18.98 -29.80
N VAL A 167 6.13 18.66 -31.03
CA VAL A 167 7.05 18.22 -32.07
C VAL A 167 6.74 18.92 -33.40
N ASP A 168 7.68 19.76 -33.83
CA ASP A 168 7.75 20.25 -35.20
C ASP A 168 8.67 19.34 -36.03
N LEU A 169 8.13 18.76 -37.11
CA LEU A 169 8.85 17.83 -37.99
C LEU A 169 8.90 18.39 -39.41
N GLU A 170 10.11 18.53 -39.94
CA GLU A 170 10.37 18.72 -41.36
C GLU A 170 11.11 17.49 -41.90
N TYR A 171 10.52 16.80 -42.89
CA TYR A 171 11.08 15.57 -43.43
C TYR A 171 10.96 15.53 -44.96
N THR A 172 11.96 14.94 -45.61
CA THR A 172 11.95 14.67 -47.06
C THR A 172 11.51 13.23 -47.28
N ALA A 173 10.31 13.03 -47.83
CA ALA A 173 9.77 11.70 -48.12
C ALA A 173 9.95 11.32 -49.60
N MET A 174 10.23 10.04 -49.85
CA MET A 174 10.25 9.47 -51.21
C MET A 174 8.94 8.71 -51.46
N LYS A 175 8.29 8.96 -52.60
CA LYS A 175 7.06 8.27 -52.96
C LYS A 175 7.34 6.81 -53.33
N GLN A 176 7.12 5.90 -52.38
CA GLN A 176 7.24 4.47 -52.62
C GLN A 176 5.84 3.86 -52.85
N ARG A 177 5.69 3.11 -53.95
CA ARG A 177 4.45 2.38 -54.24
C ARG A 177 4.67 0.90 -53.93
N THR A 178 4.14 0.45 -52.80
CA THR A 178 4.17 -0.96 -52.40
C THR A 178 2.91 -1.64 -52.91
N LEU A 179 3.05 -2.56 -53.86
CA LEU A 179 1.95 -3.42 -54.31
C LEU A 179 1.86 -4.61 -53.34
N ILE A 180 0.77 -4.66 -52.55
CA ILE A 180 0.43 -5.84 -51.77
C ILE A 180 -0.39 -6.75 -52.69
N PRO A 181 0.12 -7.92 -53.10
CA PRO A 181 -0.64 -8.82 -53.95
C PRO A 181 -1.78 -9.45 -53.14
N GLY A 182 -3.03 -9.13 -53.48
CA GLY A 182 -4.21 -9.84 -52.99
C GLY A 182 -5.39 -8.97 -52.52
N LYS A 183 -6.06 -8.29 -53.47
CA LYS A 183 -7.54 -8.20 -53.48
C LYS A 183 -8.04 -7.92 -54.88
#